data_AF-A0A521UPT7-F1
#
_entry.id   AF-A0A521UPT7-F1
#
_cell.length_a   1.000
_cell.length_b   1.000
_cell.length_c   1.000
_cell.angle_alpha   90.00
_cell.angle_beta   90.00
_cell.angle_gamma   90.00
#
_symmetry.space_group_name_H-M   'P 1'
#
loop_
_entity.id
_entity.type
_entity.pdbx_description
1 polymer ?
#
loop_
_entity_poly.entity_id
_entity_poly.type
_entity_poly.pdbx_seq_one_letter_code
_entity_poly.pdbx_strand_id
1 'polypeptide(L)'
;MTFKIGRVVEAGVVRGVPLNVAGKRLVPIARTVSVTLRRSEALVAGFVWTRPIAVEVEDADGIQRVPIPDIGMRVTLSAMLVGVLVILAHIFRRDASSNHR
;
A
#
# COMPACT_ATOMS: atom_id res chain seq x y z
N MET A 1 11.49 5.93 -6.78
CA MET A 1 10.71 7.18 -6.77
C MET A 1 9.90 7.20 -5.49
N THR A 2 10.14 8.19 -4.64
CA THR A 2 9.51 8.33 -3.32
C THR A 2 8.61 9.56 -3.37
N PHE A 3 7.35 9.40 -2.98
CA PHE A 3 6.37 10.46 -2.93
C PHE A 3 6.05 10.77 -1.45
N LYS A 4 6.11 12.04 -1.08
CA LYS A 4 5.78 12.52 0.27
C LYS A 4 4.51 13.35 0.19
N ILE A 5 3.50 12.99 0.96
CA ILE A 5 2.25 13.76 1.09
C ILE A 5 2.20 14.27 2.53
N GLY A 6 2.68 15.51 2.74
CA GLY A 6 2.87 16.11 4.06
C GLY A 6 4.04 15.50 4.86
N ARG A 7 4.22 15.96 6.12
CA ARG A 7 5.21 15.40 7.07
C ARG A 7 4.81 14.03 7.67
N VAL A 8 3.68 13.48 7.23
CA VAL A 8 2.98 12.37 7.91
C VAL A 8 3.00 11.09 7.08
N VAL A 9 3.02 11.15 5.74
CA VAL A 9 2.99 9.94 4.89
C VAL A 9 4.12 9.97 3.87
N GLU A 10 4.90 8.89 3.82
CA GLU A 10 5.94 8.64 2.83
C GLU A 10 5.68 7.32 2.12
N ALA A 11 5.66 7.35 0.79
CA ALA A 11 5.48 6.16 -0.04
C ALA A 11 6.68 6.00 -0.98
N GLY A 12 7.23 4.81 -1.08
CA GLY A 12 8.44 4.54 -1.87
C GLY A 12 8.49 3.12 -2.42
N VAL A 13 9.48 2.88 -3.26
CA VAL A 13 9.82 1.54 -3.75
C VAL A 13 11.17 1.16 -3.16
N VAL A 14 11.23 -0.01 -2.55
CA VAL A 14 12.44 -0.57 -1.95
C VAL A 14 12.85 -1.82 -2.72
N ARG A 15 14.16 -1.99 -2.88
CA ARG A 15 14.79 -3.21 -3.38
C ARG A 15 15.30 -3.98 -2.17
N GLY A 16 14.94 -5.26 -2.08
CA GLY A 16 15.43 -6.12 -1.02
C GLY A 16 16.84 -6.64 -1.30
N VAL A 17 17.32 -7.48 -0.40
CA VAL A 17 18.63 -8.12 -0.53
C VAL A 17 18.61 -9.08 -1.72
N PRO A 18 19.63 -9.03 -2.62
CA PRO A 18 19.73 -9.99 -3.72
C PRO A 18 19.91 -11.42 -3.21
N LEU A 19 19.21 -12.36 -3.84
CA LEU A 19 19.23 -13.79 -3.53
C LEU A 19 19.70 -14.55 -4.77
N ASN A 20 20.68 -15.43 -4.63
CA ASN A 20 21.13 -16.28 -5.73
C ASN A 20 20.42 -17.63 -5.65
N VAL A 21 19.64 -18.00 -6.67
CA VAL A 21 18.86 -19.24 -6.72
C VAL A 21 18.98 -19.85 -8.11
N ALA A 22 19.40 -21.12 -8.20
CA ALA A 22 19.51 -21.86 -9.46
C ALA A 22 20.30 -21.12 -10.57
N GLY A 23 21.42 -20.47 -10.20
CA GLY A 23 22.25 -19.70 -11.14
C GLY A 23 21.66 -18.34 -11.56
N LYS A 24 20.52 -17.93 -10.99
CA LYS A 24 19.89 -16.63 -11.23
C LYS A 24 20.02 -15.73 -10.01
N ARG A 25 20.15 -14.43 -10.22
CA ARG A 25 20.14 -13.43 -9.15
C ARG A 25 18.77 -12.77 -9.08
N LEU A 26 18.09 -12.97 -7.96
CA LEU A 26 16.75 -12.47 -7.68
C LEU A 26 16.82 -11.25 -6.77
N VAL A 27 16.24 -10.14 -7.18
CA VAL A 27 16.12 -8.92 -6.36
C VAL A 27 14.63 -8.64 -6.13
N PRO A 28 14.10 -8.90 -4.93
CA PRO A 28 12.71 -8.62 -4.63
C PRO A 28 12.48 -7.10 -4.59
N ILE A 29 11.36 -6.65 -5.16
CA ILE A 29 10.95 -5.26 -5.17
C ILE A 29 9.63 -5.13 -4.43
N ALA A 30 9.60 -4.23 -3.45
CA ALA A 30 8.41 -3.93 -2.67
C ALA A 30 8.06 -2.44 -2.75
N ARG A 31 6.78 -2.12 -2.55
CA ARG A 31 6.32 -0.77 -2.26
C ARG A 31 6.14 -0.64 -0.75
N THR A 32 6.64 0.45 -0.19
CA THR A 32 6.51 0.75 1.23
C THR A 32 5.72 2.03 1.40
N VAL A 33 4.80 2.04 2.35
CA VAL A 33 4.07 3.22 2.81
C VAL A 33 4.33 3.33 4.31
N SER A 34 4.94 4.42 4.73
CA SER A 34 5.14 4.76 6.13
C SER A 34 4.25 5.95 6.49
N VAL A 35 3.57 5.82 7.62
CA VAL A 35 2.78 6.88 8.25
C VAL A 35 3.42 7.19 9.59
N THR A 36 3.83 8.43 9.80
CA THR A 36 4.42 8.91 11.05
C THR A 36 3.48 9.93 11.68
N LEU A 37 2.84 9.55 12.79
CA LEU A 37 2.02 10.44 13.60
C LEU A 37 2.88 10.98 14.75
N ARG A 38 3.25 12.25 14.65
CA ARG A 38 3.84 13.00 15.77
C ARG A 38 2.71 13.71 16.51
N ARG A 39 2.35 13.22 17.71
CA ARG A 39 1.25 13.82 18.49
C ARG A 39 1.71 14.83 19.54
N SER A 40 2.99 14.84 19.90
CA SER A 40 3.71 15.89 20.67
C SER A 40 5.20 15.53 20.73
N GLU A 41 6.05 16.34 21.39
CA GLU A 41 7.50 16.13 21.51
C GLU A 41 7.93 14.75 22.07
N ALA A 42 7.02 13.99 22.68
CA ALA A 42 7.34 12.72 23.35
C ALA A 42 6.75 11.45 22.69
N LEU A 43 5.78 11.56 21.77
CA LEU A 43 5.08 10.38 21.22
C LEU A 43 5.11 10.35 19.69
N VAL A 44 6.00 9.50 19.18
CA VAL A 44 6.09 9.11 17.76
C VAL A 44 5.39 7.75 17.62
N ALA A 45 4.15 7.74 17.15
CA ALA A 45 3.49 6.52 16.70
C ALA A 45 3.68 6.42 15.18
N GLY A 46 4.08 5.24 14.71
CA GLY A 46 4.36 5.01 13.30
C GLY A 46 3.72 3.72 12.82
N PHE A 47 3.24 3.73 11.58
CA PHE A 47 2.78 2.54 10.89
C PHE A 47 3.58 2.40 9.60
N VAL A 48 4.20 1.25 9.37
CA VAL A 48 4.90 0.96 8.12
C VAL A 48 4.25 -0.26 7.50
N TRP A 49 3.79 -0.10 6.27
CA TRP A 49 3.26 -1.17 5.45
C TRP A 49 4.16 -1.41 4.25
N THR A 50 4.63 -2.63 4.09
CA THR A 50 5.47 -3.05 2.97
C THR A 50 4.78 -4.18 2.21
N ARG A 51 4.75 -4.06 0.88
CA ARG A 51 4.07 -5.01 -0.02
C ARG A 51 4.96 -5.39 -1.21
N PRO A 52 5.16 -6.68 -1.50
CA PRO A 52 5.85 -7.10 -2.72
C PRO A 52 5.10 -6.61 -3.97
N ILE A 53 5.84 -6.21 -5.01
CA ILE A 53 5.26 -5.77 -6.29
C ILE A 53 5.91 -6.42 -7.51
N ALA A 54 7.17 -6.84 -7.41
CA ALA A 54 7.88 -7.51 -8.48
C ALA A 54 9.11 -8.24 -7.93
N VAL A 55 9.71 -9.10 -8.75
CA VAL A 55 11.06 -9.62 -8.57
C VAL A 55 11.84 -9.30 -9.84
N GLU A 56 13.00 -8.69 -9.71
CA GLU A 56 13.98 -8.64 -10.80
C GLU A 56 14.77 -9.95 -10.80
N VAL A 57 14.87 -10.56 -11.97
CA VAL A 57 15.59 -11.80 -12.23
C VAL A 57 16.70 -11.47 -13.20
N GLU A 58 17.93 -11.60 -12.76
CA GLU A 58 19.11 -11.49 -13.60
C GLU A 58 19.61 -12.89 -13.94
N ASP A 59 19.68 -13.17 -15.24
CA ASP A 59 20.25 -14.39 -15.81
C ASP A 59 21.16 -14.08 -17.01
N ALA A 60 21.57 -15.12 -17.76
CA ALA A 60 22.47 -14.98 -18.89
C ALA A 60 21.90 -14.10 -20.03
N ASP A 61 20.57 -13.99 -20.12
CA ASP A 61 19.87 -13.22 -21.15
C ASP A 61 19.62 -11.76 -20.70
N GLY A 62 19.94 -11.43 -19.45
CA GLY A 62 19.88 -10.08 -18.89
C GLY A 62 18.97 -9.96 -17.66
N ILE A 63 18.47 -8.74 -17.43
CA ILE A 63 17.60 -8.43 -16.27
C ILE A 63 16.14 -8.39 -16.72
N GLN A 64 15.34 -9.32 -16.23
CA GLN A 64 13.89 -9.35 -16.42
C GLN A 64 13.15 -8.97 -15.14
N ARG A 65 12.08 -8.18 -15.26
CA ARG A 65 11.22 -7.86 -14.12
C ARG A 65 9.92 -8.66 -14.18
N VAL A 66 9.74 -9.56 -13.20
CA VAL A 66 8.55 -10.41 -13.06
C VAL A 66 7.57 -9.74 -12.08
N PRO A 67 6.36 -9.31 -12.52
CA PRO A 67 5.38 -8.69 -11.64
C PRO A 67 4.78 -9.72 -10.67
N ILE A 68 4.52 -9.31 -9.42
CA ILE A 68 3.75 -10.11 -8.47
C ILE A 68 2.30 -9.63 -8.52
N PRO A 69 1.32 -10.47 -8.93
CA PRO A 69 -0.09 -10.11 -8.96
C PRO A 69 -0.57 -9.74 -7.56
N ASP A 70 -1.20 -8.58 -7.44
CA ASP A 70 -1.69 -8.06 -6.17
C ASP A 70 -3.22 -8.15 -6.10
N ILE A 71 -3.67 -9.37 -5.81
CA ILE A 71 -5.08 -9.69 -5.64
C ILE A 71 -5.59 -9.12 -4.31
N GLY A 72 -4.76 -9.15 -3.27
CA GLY A 72 -5.11 -8.67 -1.93
C GLY A 72 -5.50 -7.20 -1.90
N MET A 73 -4.74 -6.30 -2.56
CA MET A 73 -5.11 -4.89 -2.55
C MET A 73 -6.42 -4.61 -3.28
N ARG A 74 -6.72 -5.34 -4.36
CA ARG A 74 -8.01 -5.18 -5.05
C ARG A 74 -9.16 -5.52 -4.11
N VAL A 75 -9.07 -6.65 -3.41
CA VAL A 75 -10.08 -7.09 -2.42
C VAL A 75 -10.22 -6.05 -1.29
N THR A 76 -9.12 -5.59 -0.71
CA THR A 76 -9.16 -4.59 0.37
C THR A 76 -9.75 -3.26 -0.08
N LEU A 77 -9.35 -2.74 -1.25
CA LEU A 77 -9.91 -1.49 -1.79
C LEU A 77 -11.40 -1.63 -2.10
N SER A 78 -11.84 -2.78 -2.65
CA SER A 78 -13.25 -3.06 -2.87
C SER A 78 -14.03 -3.09 -1.56
N ALA A 79 -13.50 -3.76 -0.53
CA ALA A 79 -14.14 -3.82 0.79
C ALA A 79 -14.25 -2.43 1.45
N MET A 80 -13.18 -1.62 1.38
CA MET A 80 -13.20 -0.25 1.89
C MET A 80 -14.21 0.61 1.15
N LEU A 81 -14.26 0.53 -0.19
CA LEU A 81 -15.21 1.27 -1.01
C LEU A 81 -16.66 0.91 -0.67
N VAL A 82 -16.96 -0.38 -0.56
CA VAL A 82 -18.29 -0.87 -0.14
C VAL A 82 -18.65 -0.33 1.25
N GLY A 83 -17.73 -0.39 2.21
CA GLY A 83 -17.94 0.17 3.55
C GLY A 83 -18.28 1.66 3.53
N VAL A 84 -17.54 2.46 2.75
CA VAL A 84 -17.80 3.90 2.59
C VAL A 84 -19.19 4.13 1.97
N LEU A 85 -19.55 3.40 0.92
CA LEU A 85 -20.86 3.52 0.28
C LEU A 85 -22.01 3.19 1.23
N VAL A 86 -21.86 2.15 2.07
CA VAL A 86 -22.87 1.79 3.08
C VAL A 86 -23.04 2.90 4.12
N ILE A 87 -21.94 3.47 4.62
CA ILE A 87 -21.98 4.58 5.58
C ILE A 87 -22.69 5.78 4.97
N LEU A 88 -22.32 6.17 3.75
CA LEU A 88 -22.95 7.29 3.04
C LEU A 88 -24.46 7.05 2.84
N ALA A 89 -24.85 5.85 2.41
CA ALA A 89 -26.26 5.50 2.24
C ALA A 89 -27.05 5.60 3.56
N HIS A 90 -26.45 5.22 4.69
CA HIS A 90 -27.06 5.39 6.01
C HIS A 90 -27.21 6.84 6.43
N ILE A 91 -26.23 7.70 6.14
CA ILE A 91 -26.29 9.14 6.43
C ILE A 91 -27.44 9.77 5.62
N PHE A 92 -27.46 9.56 4.30
CA PHE A 92 -28.52 10.11 3.44
C PHE A 92 -29.92 9.61 3.81
N ARG A 93 -30.05 8.35 4.23
CA ARG A 93 -31.34 7.81 4.69
C ARG A 93 -31.82 8.48 5.97
N ARG A 94 -30.93 8.84 6.90
CA ARG A 94 -31.29 9.58 8.12
C ARG A 94 -31.78 10.98 7.80
N ASP A 95 -31.10 11.68 6.90
CA ASP A 95 -31.48 13.04 6.50
C ASP A 95 -32.81 13.08 5.74
N ALA A 96 -33.10 12.08 4.89
CA ALA A 96 -34.39 11.98 4.23
C ALA A 96 -35.55 11.74 5.21
N SER A 97 -35.29 11.10 6.35
CA SER A 97 -36.32 10.83 7.37
C SER A 97 -36.59 12.01 8.31
N SER A 98 -35.66 12.97 8.44
CA SER A 98 -35.84 14.15 9.30
C SER A 98 -36.64 15.27 8.63
N ASN A 99 -36.71 15.29 7.30
CA ASN A 99 -37.38 16.35 6.52
C ASN A 99 -38.91 16.19 6.38
N HIS A 100 -39.48 15.13 6.97
CA HIS A 100 -40.93 14.85 6.98
C HIS A 100 -41.58 15.00 8.37
N ARG A 101 -40.91 15.67 9.31
CA ARG A 101 -41.47 16.15 10.58
C ARG A 101 -41.42 17.67 10.64
#